data_AF-A0A7W0DR97-F1
#
_entry.id   AF-A0A7W0DR97-F1
#
_cell.length_a   1.000
_cell.length_b   1.000
_cell.length_c   1.000
_cell.angle_alpha   90.00
_cell.angle_beta   90.00
_cell.angle_gamma   90.00
#
_symmetry.space_group_name_H-M   'P 1'
#
loop_
_entity.id
_entity.type
_entity.pdbx_description
1 polymer ?
#
loop_
_entity_poly.entity_id
_entity_poly.type
_entity_poly.pdbx_seq_one_letter_code
_entity_poly.pdbx_strand_id
1 'polypeptide(L)'
;MIYKRTRLRVGIASVAVAAATGFAGFQLAEADEFKKEVDRAEFCRQAMPLDLQNSDELTIHEKRHILGDLTDLAPEAARNDFYILLDWYDHYDSEDKEDAREASFDVGEFIELNCSNINIGGIRASRN
;
A
#
# COMPACT_ATOMS: atom_id res chain seq x y z
N MET A 1 -28.21 -5.56 -65.78
CA MET A 1 -26.81 -5.06 -65.80
C MET A 1 -26.21 -5.36 -64.43
N ILE A 2 -25.47 -6.47 -64.26
CA ILE A 2 -23.98 -6.55 -64.16
C ILE A 2 -23.45 -5.70 -62.98
N TYR A 3 -23.37 -6.26 -61.77
CA TYR A 3 -22.21 -6.97 -61.12
C TYR A 3 -20.95 -6.12 -60.88
N LYS A 4 -20.49 -6.10 -59.62
CA LYS A 4 -19.09 -6.14 -59.08
C LYS A 4 -19.09 -5.46 -57.69
N ARG A 5 -18.40 -5.87 -56.63
CA ARG A 5 -17.51 -6.98 -56.23
C ARG A 5 -17.51 -6.89 -54.69
N THR A 6 -17.95 -7.89 -53.94
CA THR A 6 -17.17 -9.03 -53.40
C THR A 6 -15.90 -8.66 -52.60
N ARG A 7 -15.85 -9.24 -51.38
CA ARG A 7 -14.70 -9.71 -50.57
C ARG A 7 -14.24 -8.76 -49.46
N LEU A 8 -13.80 -9.21 -48.29
CA LEU A 8 -13.93 -10.46 -47.50
C LEU A 8 -13.06 -10.22 -46.26
N ARG A 9 -13.55 -10.60 -45.07
CA ARG A 9 -12.82 -11.08 -43.87
C ARG A 9 -11.75 -10.21 -43.21
N VAL A 10 -11.84 -10.12 -41.88
CA VAL A 10 -10.89 -10.57 -40.82
C VAL A 10 -11.49 -9.97 -39.54
N GLY A 11 -11.97 -10.71 -38.53
CA GLY A 11 -11.35 -11.85 -37.88
C GLY A 11 -10.46 -11.36 -36.74
N ILE A 12 -11.05 -10.90 -35.62
CA ILE A 12 -10.33 -10.85 -34.34
C ILE A 12 -11.22 -11.53 -33.30
N ALA A 13 -10.91 -12.80 -33.08
CA ALA A 13 -11.25 -13.48 -31.84
C ALA A 13 -10.35 -12.89 -30.76
N SER A 14 -10.93 -12.15 -29.82
CA SER A 14 -10.25 -11.81 -28.57
C SER A 14 -10.51 -12.96 -27.60
N VAL A 15 -9.52 -13.84 -27.47
CA VAL A 15 -9.42 -14.82 -26.41
C VAL A 15 -9.44 -14.04 -25.09
N ALA A 16 -10.55 -14.09 -24.35
CA ALA A 16 -10.51 -13.72 -22.94
C ALA A 16 -9.76 -14.84 -22.23
N VAL A 17 -8.46 -14.61 -22.01
CA VAL A 17 -7.58 -15.48 -21.24
C VAL A 17 -8.16 -15.60 -19.84
N ALA A 18 -8.44 -16.85 -19.44
CA ALA A 18 -8.70 -17.19 -18.05
C ALA A 18 -7.47 -16.82 -17.23
N ALA A 19 -7.57 -15.76 -16.42
CA ALA A 19 -6.61 -15.51 -15.35
C ALA A 19 -6.99 -16.42 -14.18
N ALA A 20 -6.54 -17.67 -14.23
CA ALA A 20 -6.33 -18.46 -13.04
C ALA A 20 -4.96 -18.07 -12.48
N THR A 21 -4.94 -17.26 -11.42
CA THR A 21 -3.75 -17.06 -10.60
C THR A 21 -4.02 -17.65 -9.21
N GLY A 22 -3.37 -18.79 -8.96
CA GLY A 22 -3.20 -19.31 -7.62
C GLY A 22 -2.16 -18.48 -6.86
N PHE A 23 -2.37 -18.39 -5.55
CA PHE A 23 -1.43 -18.03 -4.47
C PHE A 23 -0.10 -17.36 -4.86
N ALA A 24 -0.03 -16.05 -4.64
CA ALA A 24 1.12 -15.35 -4.07
C ALA A 24 0.60 -14.05 -3.45
N GLY A 25 0.88 -13.81 -2.17
CA GLY A 25 0.62 -12.54 -1.51
C GLY A 25 1.40 -11.44 -2.23
N PHE A 26 0.69 -10.67 -3.03
CA PHE A 26 1.02 -9.32 -3.47
C PHE A 26 -0.17 -8.88 -4.32
N GLN A 27 -1.25 -8.46 -3.66
CA GLN A 27 -2.17 -7.56 -4.34
C GLN A 27 -1.40 -6.26 -4.48
N LEU A 28 -0.83 -6.04 -5.65
CA LEU A 28 -0.38 -4.72 -6.08
C LEU A 28 -1.60 -3.81 -5.90
N ALA A 29 -1.60 -3.06 -4.81
CA ALA A 29 -2.57 -2.04 -4.52
C ALA A 29 -2.67 -1.11 -5.72
N GLU A 30 -3.71 -1.29 -6.52
CA GLU A 30 -4.00 -0.43 -7.65
C GLU A 30 -4.41 0.92 -7.08
N ALA A 31 -3.47 1.89 -7.07
CA ALA A 31 -3.54 3.36 -7.15
C ALA A 31 -4.74 4.18 -6.57
N ASP A 32 -5.75 3.58 -5.97
CA ASP A 32 -6.92 4.22 -5.36
C ASP A 32 -7.40 3.41 -4.14
N GLU A 33 -6.44 3.08 -3.27
CA GLU A 33 -6.67 2.31 -2.05
C GLU A 33 -7.55 3.07 -1.06
N PHE A 34 -7.52 4.40 -1.13
CA PHE A 34 -8.41 5.28 -0.39
C PHE A 34 -9.72 5.50 -1.17
N LYS A 35 -10.86 5.21 -0.54
CA LYS A 35 -12.19 5.43 -1.14
C LYS A 35 -12.48 6.90 -1.50
N LYS A 36 -11.73 7.85 -0.92
CA LYS A 36 -11.82 9.29 -1.16
C LYS A 36 -10.46 9.97 -1.04
N GLU A 37 -10.18 10.95 -1.90
CA GLU A 37 -8.95 11.75 -1.82
C GLU A 37 -8.80 12.53 -0.50
N VAL A 38 -9.91 12.93 0.11
CA VAL A 38 -9.92 13.63 1.42
C VAL A 38 -9.36 12.72 2.52
N ASP A 39 -9.69 11.43 2.48
CA ASP A 39 -9.23 10.45 3.47
C ASP A 39 -7.72 10.22 3.31
N ARG A 40 -7.21 10.20 2.07
CA ARG A 40 -5.76 10.16 1.77
C ARG A 40 -5.04 11.42 2.26
N ALA A 41 -5.61 12.60 2.06
CA ALA A 41 -4.99 13.85 2.49
C ALA A 41 -4.85 13.93 4.02
N GLU A 42 -5.90 13.50 4.74
CA GLU A 42 -5.88 13.41 6.20
C GLU A 42 -4.87 12.37 6.68
N PHE A 43 -4.86 11.18 6.07
CA PHE A 43 -3.86 10.15 6.35
C PHE A 43 -2.43 10.69 6.20
N CYS A 44 -2.11 11.33 5.07
CA CYS A 44 -0.78 11.87 4.84
C CYS A 44 -0.42 12.99 5.79
N ARG A 45 -1.37 13.82 6.22
CA ARG A 45 -1.15 14.86 7.23
C ARG A 45 -0.75 14.26 8.58
N GLN A 46 -1.41 13.17 8.99
CA GLN A 46 -1.10 12.46 10.23
C GLN A 46 0.24 11.72 10.14
N ALA A 47 0.63 11.26 8.94
CA ALA A 47 1.88 10.55 8.73
C ALA A 47 3.12 11.48 8.71
N MET A 48 2.94 12.79 8.49
CA MET A 48 4.06 13.75 8.37
C MET A 48 5.13 13.67 9.47
N PRO A 49 4.80 13.49 10.76
CA PRO A 49 5.80 13.41 11.81
C PRO A 49 6.70 12.16 11.70
N LEU A 50 6.26 11.10 11.02
CA LEU A 50 7.05 9.89 10.80
C LEU A 50 8.13 10.05 9.73
N ASP A 51 8.13 11.15 8.97
CA ASP A 51 9.20 11.45 8.02
C ASP A 51 10.56 11.46 8.74
N LEU A 52 11.58 10.86 8.12
CA LEU A 52 12.92 10.74 8.68
C LEU A 52 13.53 12.09 9.11
N GLN A 53 13.12 13.20 8.50
CA GLN A 53 13.60 14.53 8.90
C GLN A 53 13.05 14.97 10.27
N ASN A 54 11.95 14.38 10.73
CA ASN A 54 11.25 14.72 11.97
C ASN A 54 11.25 13.58 13.00
N SER A 55 11.43 12.33 12.57
CA SER A 55 11.15 11.14 13.39
C SER A 55 12.21 10.81 14.45
N ASP A 56 13.38 11.46 14.40
CA ASP A 56 14.42 11.38 15.44
C ASP A 56 14.00 12.10 16.74
N GLU A 57 13.05 13.04 16.65
CA GLU A 57 12.50 13.76 17.80
C GLU A 57 11.35 13.00 18.48
N LEU A 58 10.82 11.96 17.83
CA LEU A 58 9.68 11.20 18.32
C LEU A 58 10.10 10.08 19.26
N THR A 59 9.50 10.06 20.45
CA THR A 59 9.53 8.92 21.36
C THR A 59 8.76 7.72 20.79
N ILE A 60 9.04 6.52 21.31
CA ILE A 60 8.30 5.30 20.95
C ILE A 60 6.79 5.48 21.19
N HIS A 61 6.43 6.15 22.28
CA HIS A 61 5.04 6.40 22.63
C HIS A 61 4.33 7.32 21.62
N GLU A 62 5.01 8.36 21.12
CA GLU A 62 4.46 9.24 20.09
C GLU A 62 4.34 8.52 18.74
N LYS A 63 5.36 7.73 18.34
CA LYS A 63 5.29 6.91 17.13
C LYS A 63 4.09 5.95 17.16
N ARG A 64 3.89 5.28 18.30
CA ARG A 64 2.72 4.42 18.53
C ARG A 64 1.41 5.19 18.39
N HIS A 65 1.29 6.38 18.99
CA HIS A 65 0.08 7.18 18.87
C HIS A 65 -0.24 7.55 17.41
N ILE A 66 0.77 7.99 16.67
CA ILE A 66 0.62 8.32 15.25
C ILE A 66 0.21 7.09 14.44
N LEU A 67 0.84 5.94 14.68
CA LEU A 67 0.48 4.68 14.02
C LEU A 67 -0.97 4.26 14.33
N GLY A 68 -1.44 4.50 15.56
CA GLY A 68 -2.84 4.31 15.96
C GLY A 68 -3.79 5.16 15.11
N ASP A 69 -3.52 6.47 15.03
CA ASP A 69 -4.34 7.40 14.24
C ASP A 69 -4.34 7.03 12.74
N LEU A 70 -3.19 6.59 12.22
CA LEU A 70 -3.07 6.12 10.84
C LEU A 70 -3.86 4.84 10.58
N THR A 71 -3.94 3.93 11.55
CA THR A 71 -4.71 2.68 11.44
C THR A 71 -6.20 2.96 11.22
N ASP A 72 -6.75 3.94 11.94
CA ASP A 72 -8.16 4.32 11.81
C ASP A 72 -8.49 4.91 10.43
N LEU A 73 -7.52 5.59 9.83
CA LEU A 73 -7.61 6.24 8.53
C LEU A 73 -7.23 5.32 7.36
N ALA A 74 -6.44 4.28 7.61
CA ALA A 74 -5.95 3.37 6.59
C ALA A 74 -7.10 2.60 5.91
N PRO A 75 -6.95 2.25 4.61
CA PRO A 75 -7.82 1.28 3.95
C PRO A 75 -7.79 -0.07 4.64
N GLU A 76 -8.90 -0.81 4.57
CA GLU A 76 -9.05 -2.12 5.21
C GLU A 76 -7.93 -3.10 4.85
N ALA A 77 -7.46 -3.07 3.60
CA ALA A 77 -6.39 -3.93 3.10
C ALA A 77 -5.04 -3.71 3.80
N ALA A 78 -4.75 -2.47 4.22
CA ALA A 78 -3.48 -2.11 4.87
C ALA A 78 -3.55 -2.15 6.40
N ARG A 79 -4.75 -2.10 7.00
CA ARG A 79 -4.93 -1.99 8.47
C ARG A 79 -4.28 -3.12 9.25
N ASN A 80 -4.22 -4.32 8.69
CA ASN A 80 -3.67 -5.48 9.39
C ASN A 80 -2.21 -5.27 9.77
N ASP A 81 -1.40 -4.70 8.88
CA ASP A 81 0.03 -4.50 9.11
C ASP A 81 0.26 -3.40 10.16
N PHE A 82 -0.59 -2.37 10.17
CA PHE A 82 -0.59 -1.40 11.26
C PHE A 82 -0.93 -2.05 12.61
N TYR A 83 -1.90 -2.96 12.67
CA TYR A 83 -2.24 -3.66 13.91
C TYR A 83 -1.12 -4.56 14.41
N ILE A 84 -0.45 -5.31 13.52
CA ILE A 84 0.71 -6.14 13.88
C ILE A 84 1.81 -5.27 14.48
N LEU A 85 2.11 -4.14 13.85
CA LEU A 85 3.15 -3.23 14.33
C LEU A 85 2.79 -2.58 15.67
N LEU A 86 1.52 -2.19 15.86
CA LEU A 86 1.02 -1.64 17.12
C LEU A 86 1.03 -2.67 18.25
N ASP A 87 0.61 -3.90 17.97
CA ASP A 87 0.61 -4.97 18.95
C ASP A 87 2.03 -5.28 19.43
N TRP A 88 3.00 -5.31 18.50
CA TRP A 88 4.41 -5.49 18.87
C TRP A 88 4.97 -4.34 19.72
N TYR A 89 4.51 -3.09 19.50
CA TYR A 89 4.85 -1.96 20.37
C TYR A 89 4.25 -2.07 21.77
N ASP A 90 3.05 -2.66 21.90
CA ASP A 90 2.35 -2.83 23.18
C ASP A 90 2.83 -4.08 23.95
N HIS A 91 3.17 -5.13 23.22
CA HIS A 91 3.54 -6.45 23.73
C HIS A 91 4.78 -6.94 22.99
N TYR A 92 5.96 -6.47 23.43
CA TYR A 92 7.21 -6.96 22.86
C TYR A 92 7.36 -8.46 23.10
N ASP A 93 7.18 -9.25 22.04
CA ASP A 93 7.53 -10.66 21.97
C ASP A 93 8.63 -10.89 20.92
N SER A 94 9.58 -11.74 21.26
CA SER A 94 10.65 -12.16 20.35
C SER A 94 10.16 -13.09 19.24
N GLU A 95 9.07 -13.84 19.47
CA GLU A 95 8.50 -14.75 18.47
C GLU A 95 7.85 -13.96 17.31
N ASP A 96 7.25 -12.81 17.61
CA ASP A 96 6.55 -11.95 16.63
C ASP A 96 7.48 -10.92 15.96
N LYS A 97 8.78 -10.94 16.27
CA LYS A 97 9.72 -9.91 15.82
C LYS A 97 9.86 -9.83 14.29
N GLU A 98 9.87 -10.97 13.60
CA GLU A 98 10.00 -10.98 12.14
C GLU A 98 8.72 -10.50 11.47
N ASP A 99 7.54 -10.89 11.99
CA ASP A 99 6.24 -10.42 11.49
C ASP A 99 6.08 -8.91 11.71
N ALA A 100 6.47 -8.40 12.90
CA ALA A 100 6.49 -6.97 13.19
C ALA A 100 7.47 -6.20 12.30
N ARG A 101 8.60 -6.83 11.94
CA ARG A 101 9.57 -6.24 11.03
C ARG A 101 9.02 -6.17 9.60
N GLU A 102 8.39 -7.23 9.09
CA GLU A 102 7.74 -7.24 7.79
C GLU A 102 6.64 -6.16 7.74
N ALA A 103 5.75 -6.15 8.74
CA ALA A 103 4.71 -5.14 8.88
C ALA A 103 5.28 -3.71 8.91
N SER A 104 6.44 -3.49 9.55
CA SER A 104 7.08 -2.17 9.56
C SER A 104 7.53 -1.71 8.16
N PHE A 105 7.95 -2.64 7.29
CA PHE A 105 8.28 -2.33 5.91
C PHE A 105 7.02 -2.05 5.10
N ASP A 106 5.99 -2.88 5.23
CA ASP A 106 4.76 -2.72 4.46
C ASP A 106 4.03 -1.42 4.82
N VAL A 107 3.96 -1.08 6.11
CA VAL A 107 3.44 0.21 6.60
C VAL A 107 4.25 1.37 6.04
N GLY A 108 5.58 1.29 6.08
CA GLY A 108 6.47 2.31 5.53
C GLY A 108 6.28 2.49 4.02
N GLU A 109 6.18 1.39 3.28
CA GLU A 109 5.97 1.40 1.83
C GLU A 109 4.63 2.05 1.49
N PHE A 110 3.58 1.62 2.18
CA PHE A 110 2.23 2.13 1.99
C PHE A 110 2.18 3.65 2.19
N ILE A 111 2.82 4.16 3.26
CA ILE A 111 2.88 5.60 3.52
C ILE A 111 3.65 6.32 2.40
N GLU A 112 4.82 5.83 2.02
CA GLU A 112 5.65 6.49 0.99
C GLU A 112 4.99 6.49 -0.40
N LEU A 113 4.27 5.42 -0.76
CA LEU A 113 3.53 5.33 -2.03
C LEU A 113 2.36 6.31 -2.09
N ASN A 114 1.66 6.49 -0.98
CA ASN A 114 0.47 7.34 -0.92
C ASN A 114 0.77 8.81 -0.58
N CYS A 115 1.89 9.08 0.08
CA CYS A 115 2.26 10.41 0.58
C CYS A 115 3.58 10.89 -0.06
N SER A 116 3.45 11.67 -1.12
CA SER A 116 4.58 12.06 -1.99
C SER A 116 5.75 12.75 -1.29
N ASN A 117 5.51 13.38 -0.14
CA ASN A 117 6.45 14.24 0.59
C ASN A 117 6.97 13.60 1.88
N ILE A 118 6.69 12.31 2.11
CA ILE A 118 7.12 11.58 3.29
C ILE A 118 8.12 10.50 2.86
N ASN A 119 9.21 10.37 3.61
CA ASN A 119 10.25 9.38 3.47
C ASN A 119 10.56 8.78 4.84
N ILE A 120 10.19 7.51 5.07
CA ILE A 120 10.32 6.82 6.37
C ILE A 120 11.51 5.85 6.36
N GLY A 121 12.00 5.49 5.18
CA GLY A 121 13.09 4.52 5.06
C GLY A 121 13.55 4.24 3.63
N GLY A 122 12.94 4.89 2.63
CA GLY A 122 13.37 4.81 1.25
C GLY A 122 12.97 3.51 0.56
N ILE A 123 11.78 2.98 0.84
CA ILE A 123 11.26 1.82 0.11
C ILE A 123 10.97 2.21 -1.35
N ARG A 124 10.64 3.49 -1.61
CA ARG A 124 10.68 4.06 -2.98
C ARG A 124 12.05 3.96 -3.67
N ALA A 125 13.15 3.86 -2.92
CA ALA A 125 14.50 3.78 -3.47
C ALA A 125 14.97 2.34 -3.76
N SER A 126 14.34 1.30 -3.18
CA SER A 126 14.76 -0.10 -3.35
C SER A 126 14.12 -0.82 -4.54
N ARG A 127 13.17 -0.18 -5.24
CA ARG A 127 12.49 -0.72 -6.43
C ARG A 127 12.92 -0.10 -7.77
N ASN A 128 14.09 0.55 -7.83
CA ASN A 128 14.73 1.00 -9.08
C ASN A 128 15.68 -0.06 -9.65
#